data_AF-A0A815MHL7-F1
#
_entry.id   AF-A0A815MHL7-F1
#
_cell.length_a   1.000
_cell.length_b   1.000
_cell.length_c   1.000
_cell.angle_alpha   90.00
_cell.angle_beta   90.00
_cell.angle_gamma   90.00
#
_symmetry.space_group_name_H-M   'P 1'
#
loop_
_entity.id
_entity.type
_entity.pdbx_description
1 polymer ?
#
loop_
_entity_poly.entity_id
_entity_poly.type
_entity_poly.pdbx_seq_one_letter_code
_entity_poly.pdbx_strand_id
1 'polypeptide(L)'
;TTNETNSSSKEPITTFEDLSNELFYEIFDCLIDYHAFEAFYHLNNRFQNLFLHSNLPTKINISEISISKLEYYSTHIIEPCTHRIKSFRLSNPSIDPCLLLFPITKYLTQLTTLILNKIEANHIEPIINRLSSLPALSSLTIISINKLVDRNNIYYKLFRLSKLKYCQISIESLQCPKSLLDSTNEFSTIEYLVINNEISIDQLINILSNVPQLRRLSIGNLTKSKYIRKEEDEINLNHLTNVSLKLERIFFDEFENLMVNYFRQVQVLSIETQLYDFTPDVNEYINADRWERLISTHLLNLRIFDLKYSSRGLDPYDEHKEFETLIDKFNSKFWIEHQWFFNWHFHKRSWYDATIFYSRNPYRRKDNISYDQLGENIWSDGWDINEDPIDHIFIHGTDMIEQSKDKFPNATKLTFCEYFEVPRDFVVVDLNDIFPLKKNY
;
A
#
# COMPACT_ATOMS: atom_id res chain seq x y z
N THR A 1 -66.27 -1.21 10.17
CA THR A 1 -65.11 -1.94 10.71
C THR A 1 -64.60 -2.88 9.64
N THR A 2 -63.79 -2.31 8.74
CA THR A 2 -63.07 -2.98 7.66
C THR A 2 -61.67 -3.27 8.16
N ASN A 3 -61.36 -4.54 8.41
CA ASN A 3 -59.98 -4.98 8.68
C ASN A 3 -59.36 -5.40 7.35
N GLU A 4 -58.57 -4.49 6.78
CA GLU A 4 -57.54 -4.81 5.80
C GLU A 4 -56.44 -5.61 6.49
N THR A 5 -56.42 -6.92 6.30
CA THR A 5 -55.21 -7.71 6.48
C THR A 5 -54.50 -7.78 5.13
N ASN A 6 -53.61 -6.83 4.90
CA ASN A 6 -52.54 -6.93 3.90
C ASN A 6 -51.62 -8.09 4.31
N SER A 7 -51.97 -9.31 3.93
CA SER A 7 -51.01 -10.41 3.90
C SER A 7 -50.19 -10.25 2.63
N SER A 8 -49.01 -9.64 2.77
CA SER A 8 -47.90 -9.85 1.84
C SER A 8 -47.60 -11.36 1.85
N SER A 9 -48.21 -12.10 0.91
CA SER A 9 -47.79 -13.44 0.57
C SER A 9 -46.43 -13.31 -0.09
N LYS A 10 -45.35 -13.55 0.68
CA LYS A 10 -44.03 -13.79 0.10
C LYS A 10 -44.17 -15.06 -0.74
N GLU A 11 -44.26 -14.89 -2.06
CA GLU A 11 -44.13 -16.02 -2.98
C GLU A 11 -42.81 -16.74 -2.65
N PRO A 12 -42.82 -18.08 -2.57
CA PRO A 12 -41.60 -18.81 -2.28
C PRO A 12 -40.59 -18.53 -3.39
N ILE A 13 -39.37 -18.15 -3.03
CA ILE A 13 -38.25 -18.03 -3.97
C ILE A 13 -37.99 -19.44 -4.50
N THR A 14 -38.35 -19.69 -5.76
CA THR A 14 -38.21 -21.02 -6.38
C THR A 14 -37.03 -21.11 -7.31
N THR A 15 -36.58 -19.96 -7.82
CA THR A 15 -35.47 -19.82 -8.76
C THR A 15 -34.55 -18.67 -8.38
N PHE A 16 -33.31 -18.69 -8.88
CA PHE A 16 -32.34 -17.64 -8.61
C PHE A 16 -32.79 -16.28 -9.19
N GLU A 17 -33.55 -16.32 -10.28
CA GLU A 17 -34.18 -15.16 -10.90
C GLU A 17 -35.33 -14.56 -10.08
N ASP A 18 -35.79 -15.21 -9.01
CA ASP A 18 -36.80 -14.66 -8.11
C ASP A 18 -36.18 -13.78 -7.00
N LEU A 19 -34.84 -13.76 -6.86
CA LEU A 19 -34.14 -12.90 -5.91
C LEU A 19 -34.44 -11.43 -6.20
N SER A 20 -34.49 -10.59 -5.17
CA SER A 20 -34.77 -9.15 -5.33
C SER A 20 -33.60 -8.40 -5.97
N ASN A 21 -33.86 -7.21 -6.51
CA ASN A 21 -32.81 -6.38 -7.13
C ASN A 21 -31.73 -5.97 -6.11
N GLU A 22 -32.13 -5.76 -4.85
CA GLU A 22 -31.24 -5.41 -3.74
C GLU A 22 -30.20 -6.51 -3.50
N LEU A 23 -30.62 -7.77 -3.48
CA LEU A 23 -29.71 -8.91 -3.34
C LEU A 23 -28.74 -9.00 -4.52
N PHE A 24 -29.20 -8.70 -5.74
CA PHE A 24 -28.30 -8.66 -6.89
C PHE A 24 -27.27 -7.54 -6.80
N TYR A 25 -27.62 -6.37 -6.26
CA TYR A 25 -26.64 -5.31 -6.01
C TYR A 25 -25.61 -5.73 -4.95
N GLU A 26 -26.02 -6.43 -3.88
CA GLU A 26 -25.08 -6.99 -2.89
C GLU A 26 -24.15 -8.03 -3.51
N ILE A 27 -24.67 -8.89 -4.40
CA ILE A 27 -23.86 -9.84 -5.16
C ILE A 27 -22.85 -9.09 -6.06
N PHE A 28 -23.30 -8.05 -6.77
CA PHE A 28 -22.44 -7.28 -7.66
C PHE A 28 -21.35 -6.53 -6.89
N ASP A 29 -21.63 -6.02 -5.69
CA ASP A 29 -20.63 -5.40 -4.81
C ASP A 29 -19.54 -6.39 -4.35
N CYS A 30 -19.83 -7.69 -4.33
CA CYS A 30 -18.85 -8.74 -4.03
C CYS A 30 -18.03 -9.17 -5.25
N LEU A 31 -18.42 -8.78 -6.47
CA LEU A 31 -17.76 -9.12 -7.72
C LEU A 31 -16.96 -7.93 -8.25
N ILE A 32 -15.98 -8.22 -9.11
CA ILE A 32 -15.39 -7.19 -9.97
C ILE A 32 -16.46 -6.80 -11.01
N ASP A 33 -16.70 -5.50 -11.22
CA ASP A 33 -17.80 -4.99 -12.06
C ASP A 33 -17.86 -5.64 -13.47
N TYR A 34 -16.69 -5.92 -14.05
CA TYR A 34 -16.59 -6.61 -15.33
C TYR A 34 -17.05 -8.08 -15.27
N HIS A 35 -16.77 -8.82 -14.18
CA HIS A 35 -17.25 -10.20 -13.99
C HIS A 35 -18.75 -10.24 -13.78
N ALA A 36 -19.30 -9.29 -13.02
CA ALA A 36 -20.75 -9.15 -12.88
C ALA A 36 -21.40 -8.90 -14.25
N PHE A 37 -20.82 -8.00 -15.04
CA PHE A 37 -21.28 -7.76 -16.40
C PHE A 37 -21.25 -9.03 -17.27
N GLU A 38 -20.10 -9.71 -17.33
CA GLU A 38 -19.94 -10.90 -18.17
C GLU A 38 -20.89 -12.03 -17.77
N ALA A 39 -21.12 -12.22 -16.47
CA ALA A 39 -21.99 -13.28 -15.96
C ALA A 39 -23.49 -12.98 -16.14
N PHE A 40 -23.92 -11.73 -15.92
CA PHE A 40 -25.36 -11.42 -15.77
C PHE A 40 -25.95 -10.60 -16.92
N TYR A 41 -25.18 -9.73 -17.57
CA TYR A 41 -25.73 -8.74 -18.51
C TYR A 41 -26.45 -9.39 -19.70
N HIS A 42 -25.95 -10.52 -20.18
CA HIS A 42 -26.51 -11.22 -21.34
C HIS A 42 -27.65 -12.19 -21.01
N LEU A 43 -28.00 -12.38 -19.73
CA LEU A 43 -29.00 -13.39 -19.33
C LEU A 43 -30.43 -12.97 -19.72
N ASN A 44 -30.83 -11.74 -19.41
CA ASN A 44 -32.15 -11.20 -19.77
C ASN A 44 -32.21 -9.67 -19.56
N ASN A 45 -33.33 -9.06 -19.98
CA ASN A 45 -33.56 -7.61 -19.87
C ASN A 45 -33.56 -7.10 -18.43
N ARG A 46 -33.96 -7.92 -17.45
CA ARG A 46 -33.95 -7.51 -16.04
C ARG A 46 -32.51 -7.22 -15.60
N PHE A 47 -31.58 -8.12 -15.91
CA PHE A 47 -30.17 -7.91 -15.59
C PHE A 47 -29.56 -6.72 -16.33
N GLN A 48 -29.88 -6.53 -17.62
CA GLN A 48 -29.44 -5.34 -18.35
C GLN A 48 -29.89 -4.04 -17.66
N ASN A 49 -31.15 -4.00 -17.21
CA ASN A 49 -31.69 -2.85 -16.48
C ASN A 49 -31.00 -2.61 -15.14
N LEU A 50 -30.54 -3.67 -14.46
CA LEU A 50 -29.78 -3.53 -13.21
C LEU A 50 -28.45 -2.78 -13.42
N PHE A 51 -27.78 -2.95 -14.57
CA PHE A 51 -26.56 -2.21 -14.88
C PHE A 51 -26.85 -0.79 -15.37
N LEU A 52 -27.80 -0.64 -16.31
CA LEU A 52 -28.01 0.61 -17.05
C LEU A 52 -28.87 1.64 -16.29
N HIS A 53 -29.87 1.18 -15.54
CA HIS A 53 -30.90 2.04 -14.93
C HIS A 53 -30.86 2.06 -13.40
N SER A 54 -29.78 1.56 -12.81
CA SER A 54 -29.57 1.70 -11.36
C SER A 54 -29.31 3.15 -10.96
N ASN A 55 -29.85 3.55 -9.81
CA ASN A 55 -29.50 4.81 -9.16
C ASN A 55 -28.22 4.70 -8.30
N LEU A 56 -27.65 3.50 -8.21
CA LEU A 56 -26.45 3.27 -7.42
C LEU A 56 -25.21 3.80 -8.14
N PRO A 57 -24.21 4.29 -7.37
CA PRO A 57 -22.92 4.66 -7.92
C PRO A 57 -22.25 3.48 -8.62
N THR A 58 -21.69 3.74 -9.81
CA THR A 58 -20.96 2.74 -10.56
C THR A 58 -19.48 2.82 -10.21
N LYS A 59 -18.87 1.65 -9.97
CA LYS A 59 -17.43 1.46 -10.00
C LYS A 59 -17.11 0.81 -11.34
N ILE A 60 -16.00 1.19 -11.95
CA ILE A 60 -15.52 0.57 -13.18
C ILE A 60 -14.13 0.03 -12.88
N ASN A 61 -13.96 -1.26 -13.08
CA ASN A 61 -12.67 -1.92 -13.01
C ASN A 61 -12.45 -2.75 -14.27
N ILE A 62 -11.53 -2.29 -15.11
CA ILE A 62 -11.17 -2.90 -16.40
C ILE A 62 -9.76 -3.49 -16.37
N SER A 63 -9.31 -3.93 -15.19
CA SER A 63 -7.97 -4.51 -15.03
C SER A 63 -7.81 -5.84 -15.76
N GLU A 64 -8.89 -6.62 -15.89
CA GLU A 64 -8.89 -7.99 -16.42
C GLU A 64 -9.58 -8.13 -17.79
N ILE A 65 -10.12 -7.03 -18.33
CA ILE A 65 -10.83 -7.06 -19.61
C ILE A 65 -9.84 -7.28 -20.78
N SER A 66 -10.19 -8.14 -21.72
CA SER A 66 -9.44 -8.29 -22.97
C SER A 66 -9.71 -7.10 -23.90
N ILE A 67 -8.73 -6.75 -24.74
CA ILE A 67 -8.91 -5.67 -25.75
C ILE A 67 -10.13 -5.94 -26.63
N SER A 68 -10.36 -7.19 -27.03
CA SER A 68 -11.49 -7.59 -27.89
C SER A 68 -12.87 -7.34 -27.26
N LYS A 69 -12.98 -7.36 -25.93
CA LYS A 69 -14.23 -7.11 -25.20
C LYS A 69 -14.37 -5.65 -24.74
N LEU A 70 -13.26 -4.89 -24.74
CA LEU A 70 -13.22 -3.52 -24.25
C LEU A 70 -14.14 -2.59 -25.02
N GLU A 71 -14.14 -2.65 -26.35
CA GLU A 71 -14.98 -1.80 -27.18
C GLU A 71 -16.46 -2.02 -26.84
N TYR A 72 -16.88 -3.29 -26.79
CA TYR A 72 -18.25 -3.65 -26.42
C TYR A 72 -18.61 -3.13 -25.02
N TYR A 73 -17.75 -3.37 -24.02
CA TYR A 73 -17.99 -2.91 -22.65
C TYR A 73 -18.01 -1.38 -22.53
N SER A 74 -17.14 -0.68 -23.28
CA SER A 74 -17.09 0.77 -23.31
C SER A 74 -18.41 1.34 -23.82
N THR A 75 -18.88 0.87 -24.98
CA THR A 75 -20.10 1.36 -25.62
C THR A 75 -21.37 1.00 -24.84
N HIS A 76 -21.43 -0.19 -24.25
CA HIS A 76 -22.68 -0.67 -23.62
C HIS A 76 -22.75 -0.39 -22.13
N ILE A 77 -21.63 -0.18 -21.42
CA ILE A 77 -21.62 0.02 -19.97
C ILE A 77 -20.99 1.35 -19.58
N ILE A 78 -19.77 1.63 -20.02
CA ILE A 78 -19.04 2.82 -19.56
C ILE A 78 -19.73 4.09 -20.06
N GLU A 79 -19.98 4.19 -21.36
CA GLU A 79 -20.57 5.39 -21.98
C GLU A 79 -21.97 5.73 -21.41
N PRO A 80 -22.93 4.79 -21.31
CA PRO A 80 -24.26 5.08 -20.77
C PRO A 80 -24.24 5.44 -19.27
N CYS A 81 -23.27 4.91 -18.52
CA CYS A 81 -23.20 5.07 -17.07
C CYS A 81 -22.28 6.21 -16.61
N THR A 82 -21.63 6.95 -17.52
CA THR A 82 -20.63 7.99 -17.22
C THR A 82 -20.98 8.92 -16.06
N HIS A 83 -22.22 9.42 -16.03
CA HIS A 83 -22.72 10.33 -15.00
C HIS A 83 -22.80 9.72 -13.58
N ARG A 84 -22.79 8.40 -13.43
CA ARG A 84 -22.85 7.66 -12.15
C ARG A 84 -21.50 7.07 -11.74
N ILE A 85 -20.49 7.09 -12.62
CA ILE A 85 -19.17 6.52 -12.32
C ILE A 85 -18.51 7.37 -11.24
N LYS A 86 -18.33 6.77 -10.05
CA LYS A 86 -17.59 7.40 -8.93
C LYS A 86 -16.15 6.93 -8.84
N SER A 87 -15.86 5.71 -9.25
CA SER A 87 -14.53 5.12 -9.24
C SER A 87 -14.20 4.50 -10.57
N PHE A 88 -13.02 4.80 -11.10
CA PHE A 88 -12.52 4.22 -12.34
C PHE A 88 -11.12 3.65 -12.12
N ARG A 89 -10.94 2.36 -12.38
CA ARG A 89 -9.68 1.64 -12.26
C ARG A 89 -9.28 1.02 -13.58
N LEU A 90 -8.13 1.43 -14.09
CA LEU A 90 -7.45 0.84 -15.23
C LEU A 90 -6.11 0.28 -14.75
N SER A 91 -5.88 -1.01 -14.95
CA SER A 91 -4.62 -1.69 -14.60
C SER A 91 -4.09 -2.60 -15.71
N ASN A 92 -4.61 -2.44 -16.94
CA ASN A 92 -4.23 -3.24 -18.09
C ASN A 92 -3.26 -2.44 -18.98
N PRO A 93 -1.98 -2.85 -19.10
CA PRO A 93 -0.98 -2.12 -19.88
C PRO A 93 -1.22 -2.16 -21.39
N SER A 94 -2.06 -3.08 -21.88
CA SER A 94 -2.37 -3.20 -23.31
C SER A 94 -3.48 -2.23 -23.76
N ILE A 95 -4.10 -1.51 -22.82
CA ILE A 95 -5.16 -0.53 -23.11
C ILE A 95 -4.55 0.87 -23.07
N ASP A 96 -4.68 1.62 -24.16
CA ASP A 96 -4.33 3.04 -24.16
C ASP A 96 -5.34 3.83 -23.30
N PRO A 97 -4.90 4.39 -22.16
CA PRO A 97 -5.78 5.15 -21.27
C PRO A 97 -6.33 6.43 -21.92
N CYS A 98 -5.58 7.04 -22.83
CA CYS A 98 -6.00 8.26 -23.51
C CYS A 98 -7.16 7.96 -24.46
N LEU A 99 -7.08 6.88 -25.23
CA LEU A 99 -8.16 6.47 -26.14
C LEU A 99 -9.46 6.17 -25.38
N LEU A 100 -9.34 5.56 -24.20
CA LEU A 100 -10.49 5.21 -23.39
C LEU A 100 -11.08 6.40 -22.62
N LEU A 101 -10.23 7.18 -21.93
CA LEU A 101 -10.70 8.22 -21.01
C LEU A 101 -11.07 9.52 -21.72
N PHE A 102 -10.33 9.93 -22.75
CA PHE A 102 -10.53 11.26 -23.35
C PHE A 102 -11.94 11.49 -23.92
N PRO A 103 -12.57 10.51 -24.59
CA PRO A 103 -13.94 10.67 -25.09
C PRO A 103 -14.96 10.92 -23.98
N ILE A 104 -14.75 10.29 -22.81
CA ILE A 104 -15.72 10.28 -21.73
C ILE A 104 -15.43 11.25 -20.59
N THR A 105 -14.21 11.79 -20.48
CA THR A 105 -13.74 12.55 -19.30
C THR A 105 -14.70 13.67 -18.92
N LYS A 106 -15.20 14.43 -19.90
CA LYS A 106 -16.13 15.56 -19.67
C LYS A 106 -17.49 15.14 -19.08
N TYR A 107 -17.87 13.87 -19.19
CA TYR A 107 -19.12 13.32 -18.67
C TYR A 107 -18.95 12.64 -17.31
N LEU A 108 -17.72 12.45 -16.84
CA LEU A 108 -17.38 11.84 -15.56
C LEU A 108 -17.55 12.83 -14.38
N THR A 109 -18.72 13.46 -14.30
CA THR A 109 -18.98 14.57 -13.34
C THR A 109 -18.98 14.13 -11.88
N GLN A 110 -19.24 12.85 -11.60
CA GLN A 110 -19.24 12.27 -10.26
C GLN A 110 -17.95 11.50 -9.91
N LEU A 111 -16.96 11.48 -10.80
CA LEU A 111 -15.75 10.70 -10.56
C LEU A 111 -14.95 11.27 -9.39
N THR A 112 -14.91 10.52 -8.30
CA THR A 112 -14.15 10.87 -7.10
C THR A 112 -12.79 10.20 -7.06
N THR A 113 -12.68 8.99 -7.62
CA THR A 113 -11.50 8.14 -7.53
C THR A 113 -11.06 7.67 -8.91
N LEU A 114 -9.80 7.95 -9.25
CA LEU A 114 -9.16 7.45 -10.46
C LEU A 114 -7.88 6.67 -10.10
N ILE A 115 -7.83 5.41 -10.53
CA ILE A 115 -6.67 4.54 -10.34
C ILE A 115 -6.14 4.12 -11.70
N LEU A 116 -4.92 4.56 -11.98
CA LEU A 116 -4.17 4.29 -13.20
C LEU A 116 -2.94 3.48 -12.81
N ASN A 117 -2.98 2.18 -13.05
CA ASN A 117 -1.88 1.29 -12.73
C ASN A 117 -1.33 0.67 -14.03
N LYS A 118 -0.03 0.40 -14.03
CA LYS A 118 0.69 -0.13 -15.18
C LYS A 118 0.48 0.69 -16.46
N ILE A 119 0.48 2.03 -16.34
CA ILE A 119 0.34 2.94 -17.48
C ILE A 119 1.70 3.33 -18.03
N GLU A 120 1.84 3.45 -19.35
CA GLU A 120 3.05 4.03 -19.94
C GLU A 120 3.16 5.53 -19.61
N ALA A 121 4.37 5.97 -19.30
CA ALA A 121 4.62 7.28 -18.75
C ALA A 121 4.33 8.43 -19.72
N ASN A 122 4.45 8.19 -21.02
CA ASN A 122 4.07 9.10 -22.10
C ASN A 122 2.59 9.53 -22.04
N HIS A 123 1.70 8.70 -21.49
CA HIS A 123 0.28 9.01 -21.34
C HIS A 123 -0.05 9.83 -20.09
N ILE A 124 0.83 9.85 -19.09
CA ILE A 124 0.54 10.44 -17.77
C ILE A 124 0.24 11.94 -17.87
N GLU A 125 1.12 12.71 -18.51
CA GLU A 125 0.94 14.15 -18.65
C GLU A 125 -0.34 14.52 -19.45
N PRO A 126 -0.61 13.91 -20.63
CA PRO A 126 -1.86 14.10 -21.35
C PRO A 126 -3.11 13.83 -20.49
N ILE A 127 -3.10 12.77 -19.67
CA ILE A 127 -4.20 12.45 -18.77
C ILE A 127 -4.37 13.54 -17.72
N ILE A 128 -3.30 13.92 -17.02
CA ILE A 128 -3.36 14.94 -15.94
C ILE A 128 -3.93 16.26 -16.46
N ASN A 129 -3.56 16.67 -17.68
CA ASN A 129 -4.12 17.88 -18.30
C ASN A 129 -5.65 17.83 -18.38
N ARG A 130 -6.24 16.65 -18.62
CA ARG A 130 -7.70 16.43 -18.68
C ARG A 130 -8.34 16.35 -17.29
N LEU A 131 -7.62 15.86 -16.28
CA LEU A 131 -8.16 15.72 -14.92
C LEU A 131 -8.56 17.05 -14.29
N SER A 132 -7.95 18.16 -14.72
CA SER A 132 -8.32 19.52 -14.28
C SER A 132 -9.80 19.85 -14.54
N SER A 133 -10.44 19.19 -15.50
CA SER A 133 -11.86 19.38 -15.82
C SER A 133 -12.83 18.59 -14.94
N LEU A 134 -12.33 17.68 -14.09
CA LEU A 134 -13.16 16.81 -13.27
C LEU A 134 -13.51 17.50 -11.94
N PRO A 135 -14.80 17.83 -11.70
CA PRO A 135 -15.17 18.69 -10.58
C PRO A 135 -15.15 17.98 -9.21
N ALA A 136 -15.19 16.65 -9.20
CA ALA A 136 -15.32 15.83 -7.98
C ALA A 136 -14.07 14.99 -7.65
N LEU A 137 -13.02 15.05 -8.48
CA LEU A 137 -11.86 14.18 -8.35
C LEU A 137 -11.09 14.52 -7.07
N SER A 138 -11.13 13.60 -6.10
CA SER A 138 -10.53 13.77 -4.77
C SER A 138 -9.46 12.74 -4.45
N SER A 139 -9.41 11.63 -5.19
CA SER A 139 -8.41 10.58 -5.04
C SER A 139 -7.81 10.19 -6.39
N LEU A 140 -6.49 10.22 -6.49
CA LEU A 140 -5.75 9.84 -7.69
C LEU A 140 -4.58 8.92 -7.34
N THR A 141 -4.51 7.79 -8.03
CA THR A 141 -3.36 6.87 -7.99
C THR A 141 -2.80 6.70 -9.38
N ILE A 142 -1.51 6.98 -9.58
CA ILE A 142 -0.79 6.78 -10.84
C ILE A 142 0.45 5.93 -10.58
N ILE A 143 0.52 4.78 -11.25
CA ILE A 143 1.66 3.86 -11.22
C ILE A 143 2.10 3.60 -12.66
N SER A 144 3.31 4.06 -12.99
CA SER A 144 3.91 3.92 -14.30
C SER A 144 4.68 2.60 -14.45
N ILE A 145 4.72 2.01 -15.65
CA ILE A 145 5.60 0.87 -15.95
C ILE A 145 7.02 1.25 -16.36
N ASN A 146 7.20 2.45 -16.90
CA ASN A 146 8.47 2.92 -17.45
C ASN A 146 8.87 4.27 -16.84
N LYS A 147 10.16 4.59 -17.03
CA LYS A 147 10.79 5.80 -16.50
C LYS A 147 10.47 7.01 -17.38
N LEU A 148 10.29 8.17 -16.75
CA LEU A 148 10.23 9.46 -17.45
C LEU A 148 11.58 10.14 -17.54
N VAL A 149 11.73 10.99 -18.56
CA VAL A 149 12.88 11.90 -18.64
C VAL A 149 12.83 12.93 -17.50
N ASP A 150 11.70 13.59 -17.30
CA ASP A 150 11.46 14.53 -16.19
C ASP A 150 10.04 14.37 -15.64
N ARG A 151 9.91 14.40 -14.32
CA ARG A 151 8.64 14.26 -13.58
C ARG A 151 8.19 15.55 -12.89
N ASN A 152 8.98 16.61 -12.93
CA ASN A 152 8.67 17.86 -12.23
C ASN A 152 7.36 18.50 -12.67
N ASN A 153 7.17 18.58 -13.99
CA ASN A 153 5.96 19.13 -14.58
C ASN A 153 4.70 18.33 -14.16
N ILE A 154 4.86 17.03 -13.93
CA ILE A 154 3.78 16.17 -13.44
C ILE A 154 3.39 16.54 -12.02
N TYR A 155 4.34 16.62 -11.07
CA TYR A 155 4.04 17.03 -9.69
C TYR A 155 3.37 18.40 -9.64
N TYR A 156 3.89 19.37 -10.40
CA TYR A 156 3.32 20.70 -10.47
C TYR A 156 1.85 20.70 -10.93
N LYS A 157 1.55 19.96 -12.01
CA LYS A 157 0.18 19.86 -12.52
C LYS A 157 -0.75 19.12 -11.56
N LEU A 158 -0.24 18.09 -10.88
CA LEU A 158 -1.01 17.32 -9.89
C LEU A 158 -1.37 18.16 -8.67
N PHE A 159 -0.42 18.96 -8.16
CA PHE A 159 -0.64 19.78 -6.97
C PHE A 159 -1.63 20.92 -7.21
N ARG A 160 -1.86 21.28 -8.48
CA ARG A 160 -2.88 22.25 -8.91
C ARG A 160 -4.29 21.68 -9.06
N LEU A 161 -4.49 20.38 -8.87
CA LEU A 161 -5.83 19.79 -8.88
C LEU A 161 -6.56 20.19 -7.59
N SER A 162 -7.40 21.22 -7.68
CA SER A 162 -8.01 21.95 -6.54
C SER A 162 -8.94 21.15 -5.62
N LYS A 163 -9.31 19.93 -6.01
CA LYS A 163 -10.16 19.03 -5.19
C LYS A 163 -9.41 17.78 -4.73
N LEU A 164 -8.16 17.61 -5.15
CA LEU A 164 -7.39 16.42 -4.87
C LEU A 164 -6.96 16.41 -3.41
N LYS A 165 -7.39 15.38 -2.67
CA LYS A 165 -7.07 15.16 -1.26
C LYS A 165 -6.10 13.99 -1.07
N TYR A 166 -6.27 12.94 -1.85
CA TYR A 166 -5.40 11.76 -1.84
C TYR A 166 -4.64 11.66 -3.16
N CYS A 167 -3.32 11.58 -3.08
CA CYS A 167 -2.45 11.43 -4.24
C CYS A 167 -1.42 10.34 -3.98
N GLN A 168 -1.41 9.31 -4.82
CA GLN A 168 -0.39 8.28 -4.84
C GLN A 168 0.30 8.24 -6.20
N ILE A 169 1.62 8.34 -6.20
CA ILE A 169 2.42 8.43 -7.42
C ILE A 169 3.58 7.44 -7.32
N SER A 170 3.75 6.65 -8.37
CA SER A 170 4.90 5.78 -8.57
C SER A 170 5.40 5.99 -10.00
N ILE A 171 6.24 7.02 -10.17
CA ILE A 171 6.80 7.38 -11.47
C ILE A 171 8.30 7.55 -11.31
N GLU A 172 9.04 6.56 -11.81
CA GLU A 172 10.49 6.61 -11.87
C GLU A 172 10.95 7.64 -12.91
N SER A 173 12.07 8.31 -12.66
CA SER A 173 12.66 9.26 -13.59
C SER A 173 14.13 8.96 -13.82
N LEU A 174 14.60 9.22 -15.06
CA LEU A 174 16.00 9.11 -15.45
C LEU A 174 16.84 10.29 -14.96
N GLN A 175 16.20 11.44 -14.69
CA GLN A 175 16.87 12.64 -14.22
C GLN A 175 16.50 12.92 -12.78
N CYS A 176 17.46 13.48 -12.03
CA CYS A 176 17.11 14.14 -10.78
C CYS A 176 16.33 15.40 -11.12
N PRO A 177 15.10 15.55 -10.59
CA PRO A 177 14.37 16.78 -10.83
C PRO A 177 15.16 18.01 -10.38
N LYS A 178 15.21 19.00 -11.26
CA LYS A 178 15.65 20.37 -10.93
C LYS A 178 14.64 20.98 -9.94
N SER A 179 15.02 22.04 -9.23
CA SER A 179 14.11 22.73 -8.30
C SER A 179 12.74 22.93 -8.95
N LEU A 180 11.68 22.56 -8.25
CA LEU A 180 10.32 22.91 -8.66
C LEU A 180 10.27 24.45 -8.69
N LEU A 181 9.86 25.00 -9.84
CA LEU A 181 9.79 26.44 -10.09
C LEU A 181 8.99 27.17 -9.01
N ASP A 182 9.36 28.44 -8.80
CA ASP A 182 8.85 29.36 -7.79
C ASP A 182 7.35 29.22 -7.53
N SER A 183 7.03 29.24 -6.23
CA SER A 183 5.70 29.19 -5.65
C SER A 183 4.75 30.15 -6.36
N THR A 184 3.91 29.62 -7.25
CA THR A 184 2.65 30.29 -7.54
C THR A 184 1.81 30.15 -6.27
N ASN A 185 1.27 31.27 -5.74
CA ASN A 185 0.56 31.41 -4.45
C ASN A 185 -0.63 30.43 -4.19
N GLU A 186 -0.87 29.45 -5.03
CA GLU A 186 -1.94 28.46 -4.89
C GLU A 186 -1.37 27.18 -4.28
N PHE A 187 -1.61 27.01 -2.98
CA PHE A 187 -1.27 25.78 -2.27
C PHE A 187 -2.19 24.62 -2.66
N SER A 188 -1.63 23.42 -2.65
CA SER A 188 -2.38 22.20 -2.93
C SER A 188 -3.36 21.84 -1.80
N THR A 189 -4.47 21.20 -2.15
CA THR A 189 -5.46 20.66 -1.20
C THR A 189 -5.12 19.25 -0.71
N ILE A 190 -3.98 18.69 -1.12
CA ILE A 190 -3.59 17.31 -0.79
C ILE A 190 -3.39 17.17 0.72
N GLU A 191 -4.11 16.21 1.29
CA GLU A 191 -4.05 15.81 2.69
C GLU A 191 -3.28 14.49 2.87
N TYR A 192 -3.22 13.65 1.84
CA TYR A 192 -2.57 12.34 1.85
C TYR A 192 -1.68 12.19 0.61
N LEU A 193 -0.38 12.08 0.81
CA LEU A 193 0.60 11.96 -0.26
C LEU A 193 1.44 10.69 -0.09
N VAL A 194 1.44 9.86 -1.14
CA VAL A 194 2.23 8.63 -1.22
C VAL A 194 3.12 8.71 -2.48
N ILE A 195 4.43 8.64 -2.29
CA ILE A 195 5.41 8.68 -3.38
C ILE A 195 6.25 7.40 -3.30
N ASN A 196 6.04 6.48 -4.22
CA ASN A 196 6.69 5.16 -4.24
C ASN A 196 7.89 5.10 -5.20
N ASN A 197 8.50 6.26 -5.47
CA ASN A 197 9.69 6.37 -6.30
C ASN A 197 10.83 7.01 -5.51
N GLU A 198 12.06 6.82 -5.97
CA GLU A 198 13.24 7.48 -5.41
C GLU A 198 13.07 9.01 -5.45
N ILE A 199 13.19 9.68 -4.31
CA ILE A 199 13.28 11.14 -4.18
C ILE A 199 14.43 11.50 -3.24
N SER A 200 15.13 12.60 -3.50
CA SER A 200 16.13 13.11 -2.54
C SER A 200 15.48 13.97 -1.45
N ILE A 201 16.19 14.19 -0.33
CA ILE A 201 15.75 15.11 0.73
C ILE A 201 15.40 16.51 0.18
N ASP A 202 16.22 17.09 -0.70
CA ASP A 202 15.92 18.42 -1.27
C ASP A 202 14.61 18.45 -2.06
N GLN A 203 14.32 17.35 -2.77
CA GLN A 203 13.09 17.20 -3.54
C GLN A 203 11.89 17.04 -2.64
N LEU A 204 12.03 16.27 -1.57
CA LEU A 204 10.99 16.15 -0.55
C LEU A 204 10.65 17.52 0.03
N ILE A 205 11.65 18.33 0.39
CA ILE A 205 11.42 19.66 0.95
C ILE A 205 10.70 20.58 -0.07
N ASN A 206 11.11 20.56 -1.34
CA ASN A 206 10.39 21.27 -2.42
C ASN A 206 8.93 20.81 -2.57
N ILE A 207 8.67 19.51 -2.40
CA ILE A 207 7.30 18.98 -2.48
C ILE A 207 6.49 19.48 -1.28
N LEU A 208 7.06 19.41 -0.07
CA LEU A 208 6.39 19.79 1.17
C LEU A 208 5.96 21.26 1.20
N SER A 209 6.75 22.17 0.59
CA SER A 209 6.36 23.59 0.49
C SER A 209 5.08 23.82 -0.33
N ASN A 210 4.70 22.87 -1.20
CA ASN A 210 3.49 22.97 -2.03
C ASN A 210 2.24 22.32 -1.40
N VAL A 211 2.39 21.57 -0.30
CA VAL A 211 1.32 20.79 0.34
C VAL A 211 1.16 21.11 1.84
N PRO A 212 0.89 22.36 2.24
CA PRO A 212 0.83 22.74 3.66
C PRO A 212 -0.33 22.08 4.44
N GLN A 213 -1.35 21.56 3.75
CA GLN A 213 -2.49 20.85 4.37
C GLN A 213 -2.23 19.35 4.59
N LEU A 214 -1.01 18.89 4.35
CA LEU A 214 -0.66 17.48 4.41
C LEU A 214 -0.86 16.93 5.82
N ARG A 215 -1.58 15.82 5.93
CA ARG A 215 -1.81 15.06 7.17
C ARG A 215 -1.02 13.78 7.19
N ARG A 216 -0.84 13.14 6.03
CA ARG A 216 -0.11 11.88 5.90
C ARG A 216 0.86 11.92 4.73
N LEU A 217 2.11 11.59 5.02
CA LEU A 217 3.20 11.44 4.07
C LEU A 217 3.70 10.00 4.08
N SER A 218 3.86 9.39 2.90
CA SER A 218 4.53 8.11 2.73
C SER A 218 5.52 8.17 1.57
N ILE A 219 6.80 7.97 1.85
CA ILE A 219 7.87 7.95 0.86
C ILE A 219 8.48 6.55 0.81
N GLY A 220 8.39 5.91 -0.35
CA GLY A 220 8.86 4.54 -0.58
C GLY A 220 10.36 4.41 -0.86
N ASN A 221 11.04 5.51 -1.20
CA ASN A 221 12.51 5.55 -1.27
C ASN A 221 12.99 7.01 -1.17
N LEU A 222 13.56 7.37 -0.01
CA LEU A 222 14.17 8.67 0.26
C LEU A 222 15.69 8.51 0.27
N THR A 223 16.37 9.28 -0.56
CA THR A 223 17.84 9.29 -0.68
C THR A 223 18.44 10.59 -0.18
N LYS A 224 19.75 10.57 0.12
CA LYS A 224 20.48 11.75 0.56
C LYS A 224 20.37 12.92 -0.41
N SER A 225 20.52 14.13 0.14
CA SER A 225 20.61 15.35 -0.65
C SER A 225 21.81 15.28 -1.63
N LYS A 226 21.63 15.84 -2.83
CA LYS A 226 22.74 16.02 -3.79
C LYS A 226 23.29 17.45 -3.74
N TYR A 227 22.58 18.37 -3.10
CA TYR A 227 22.88 19.80 -3.13
C TYR A 227 22.81 20.40 -1.73
N ILE A 228 23.85 21.13 -1.34
CA ILE A 228 23.83 21.91 -0.11
C ILE A 228 22.84 23.06 -0.31
N ARG A 229 21.63 22.97 0.27
CA ARG A 229 20.68 24.07 0.25
C ARG A 229 21.23 25.25 1.06
N LYS A 230 21.16 26.44 0.46
CA LYS A 230 21.37 27.71 1.14
C LYS A 230 19.99 28.27 1.44
N GLU A 231 19.72 28.46 2.73
CA GLU A 231 18.53 29.08 3.32
C GLU A 231 17.26 28.19 3.30
N GLU A 232 16.69 28.02 4.50
CA GLU A 232 15.49 27.25 4.75
C GLU A 232 14.30 28.22 4.74
N ASP A 233 13.48 28.18 3.70
CA ASP A 233 12.14 28.75 3.80
C ASP A 233 11.36 28.00 4.90
N GLU A 234 10.68 28.74 5.76
CA GLU A 234 9.88 28.17 6.85
C GLU A 234 8.67 27.44 6.26
N ILE A 235 8.77 26.10 6.17
CA ILE A 235 7.69 25.25 5.70
C ILE A 235 6.80 24.87 6.88
N ASN A 236 5.58 25.37 6.88
CA ASN A 236 4.60 25.07 7.92
C ASN A 236 3.79 23.80 7.57
N LEU A 237 4.01 22.72 8.35
CA LEU A 237 3.29 21.43 8.23
C LEU A 237 2.52 21.10 9.52
N ASN A 238 1.80 22.08 10.09
CA ASN A 238 1.08 21.92 11.35
C ASN A 238 0.02 20.79 11.37
N HIS A 239 -0.41 20.32 10.21
CA HIS A 239 -1.41 19.25 10.10
C HIS A 239 -0.80 17.86 9.91
N LEU A 240 0.52 17.75 9.72
CA LEU A 240 1.18 16.48 9.41
C LEU A 240 1.32 15.62 10.65
N THR A 241 0.49 14.57 10.74
CA THR A 241 0.44 13.67 11.89
C THR A 241 1.04 12.30 11.61
N ASN A 242 1.13 11.88 10.35
CA ASN A 242 1.62 10.55 9.98
C ASN A 242 2.72 10.66 8.94
N VAL A 243 3.89 10.09 9.24
CA VAL A 243 5.04 10.05 8.33
C VAL A 243 5.55 8.62 8.24
N SER A 244 5.67 8.11 7.02
CA SER A 244 6.29 6.82 6.71
C SER A 244 7.41 7.04 5.71
N LEU A 245 8.65 6.70 6.06
CA LEU A 245 9.81 6.91 5.20
C LEU A 245 10.60 5.60 5.07
N LYS A 246 10.91 5.25 3.83
CA LYS A 246 11.94 4.26 3.54
C LYS A 246 13.23 4.98 3.16
N LEU A 247 14.23 4.91 4.02
CA LEU A 247 15.49 5.64 3.94
C LEU A 247 16.57 4.78 3.27
N GLU A 248 17.15 5.30 2.20
CA GLU A 248 18.27 4.68 1.49
C GLU A 248 19.50 5.59 1.56
N ARG A 249 20.56 5.13 2.26
CA ARG A 249 21.85 5.82 2.38
C ARG A 249 21.74 7.25 2.93
N ILE A 250 20.90 7.45 3.95
CA ILE A 250 20.75 8.71 4.68
C ILE A 250 21.36 8.54 6.07
N PHE A 251 22.32 9.39 6.43
CA PHE A 251 22.92 9.36 7.76
C PHE A 251 21.92 9.86 8.81
N PHE A 252 22.09 9.45 10.07
CA PHE A 252 21.14 9.83 11.09
C PHE A 252 21.13 11.35 11.32
N ASP A 253 22.27 12.03 11.23
CA ASP A 253 22.32 13.52 11.32
C ASP A 253 21.40 14.20 10.29
N GLU A 254 21.41 13.71 9.03
CA GLU A 254 20.56 14.26 7.97
C GLU A 254 19.08 13.99 8.23
N PHE A 255 18.76 12.78 8.69
CA PHE A 255 17.42 12.39 9.09
C PHE A 255 16.93 13.19 10.31
N GLU A 256 17.78 13.38 11.33
CA GLU A 256 17.50 14.13 12.54
C GLU A 256 17.17 15.58 12.19
N ASN A 257 17.96 16.22 11.33
CA ASN A 257 17.67 17.56 10.82
C ASN A 257 16.30 17.62 10.11
N LEU A 258 15.97 16.62 9.28
CA LEU A 258 14.66 16.55 8.62
C LEU A 258 13.52 16.45 9.65
N MET A 259 13.67 15.61 10.68
CA MET A 259 12.68 15.45 11.74
C MET A 259 12.48 16.74 12.54
N VAL A 260 13.59 17.38 12.92
CA VAL A 260 13.61 18.62 13.71
C VAL A 260 13.02 19.76 12.92
N ASN A 261 13.26 19.88 11.62
CA ASN A 261 12.83 21.07 10.87
C ASN A 261 11.39 20.93 10.34
N TYR A 262 10.92 19.73 10.02
CA TYR A 262 9.65 19.57 9.29
C TYR A 262 8.61 18.69 9.99
N PHE A 263 9.00 17.80 10.91
CA PHE A 263 8.14 16.71 11.39
C PHE A 263 7.85 16.74 12.91
N ARG A 264 7.98 17.91 13.56
CA ARG A 264 7.75 18.10 15.01
C ARG A 264 6.35 17.70 15.49
N GLN A 265 5.34 17.80 14.64
CA GLN A 265 3.93 17.53 14.99
C GLN A 265 3.50 16.07 14.75
N VAL A 266 4.43 15.21 14.30
CA VAL A 266 4.12 13.83 13.95
C VAL A 266 3.70 13.02 15.18
N GLN A 267 2.62 12.27 15.01
CA GLN A 267 2.07 11.34 16.01
C GLN A 267 2.37 9.89 15.65
N VAL A 268 2.54 9.57 14.37
CA VAL A 268 2.85 8.24 13.86
C VAL A 268 4.05 8.34 12.94
N LEU A 269 5.17 7.74 13.34
CA LEU A 269 6.40 7.69 12.57
C LEU A 269 6.73 6.23 12.25
N SER A 270 6.86 5.92 10.96
CA SER A 270 7.28 4.61 10.47
C SER A 270 8.54 4.77 9.63
N ILE A 271 9.63 4.13 10.01
CA ILE A 271 10.91 4.20 9.33
C ILE A 271 11.32 2.79 8.89
N GLU A 272 11.61 2.63 7.60
CA GLU A 272 12.34 1.47 7.09
C GLU A 272 13.69 1.94 6.58
N THR A 273 14.79 1.33 7.00
CA THR A 273 16.11 1.64 6.48
C THR A 273 16.89 0.36 6.19
N GLN A 274 17.69 0.45 5.13
CA GLN A 274 18.59 -0.62 4.73
C GLN A 274 19.95 -0.02 4.43
N LEU A 275 20.96 -0.50 5.15
CA LEU A 275 22.34 -0.10 4.92
C LEU A 275 23.08 -1.23 4.19
N TYR A 276 23.76 -0.80 3.13
CA TYR A 276 24.69 -1.59 2.36
C TYR A 276 26.06 -0.94 2.64
N ASP A 277 27.03 -1.75 3.04
CA ASP A 277 28.44 -1.39 3.31
C ASP A 277 28.78 -1.01 4.76
N PHE A 278 29.98 -1.43 5.19
CA PHE A 278 30.61 -1.15 6.49
C PHE A 278 31.06 0.32 6.60
N THR A 279 30.12 1.26 6.57
CA THR A 279 30.45 2.62 6.97
C THR A 279 30.55 2.70 8.50
N PRO A 280 31.44 3.52 9.08
CA PRO A 280 31.59 3.63 10.55
C PRO A 280 30.29 3.95 11.30
N ASP A 281 29.31 4.54 10.61
CA ASP A 281 28.04 5.01 11.18
C ASP A 281 26.87 4.02 10.98
N VAL A 282 27.13 2.76 10.62
CA VAL A 282 26.08 1.74 10.32
C VAL A 282 25.10 1.53 11.48
N ASN A 283 25.54 1.80 12.71
CA ASN A 283 24.79 1.50 13.92
C ASN A 283 24.01 2.71 14.49
N GLU A 284 24.01 3.86 13.82
CA GLU A 284 23.32 5.05 14.37
C GLU A 284 21.80 4.86 14.49
N TYR A 285 21.18 4.15 13.55
CA TYR A 285 19.73 3.88 13.58
C TYR A 285 19.31 2.84 14.63
N ILE A 286 20.25 2.06 15.15
CA ILE A 286 20.04 1.13 16.27
C ILE A 286 20.58 1.70 17.60
N ASN A 287 20.91 2.99 17.65
CA ASN A 287 21.30 3.64 18.88
C ASN A 287 20.05 4.15 19.64
N ALA A 288 19.62 3.38 20.64
CA ALA A 288 18.45 3.71 21.45
C ALA A 288 18.55 5.09 22.14
N ASP A 289 19.73 5.44 22.68
CA ASP A 289 19.93 6.71 23.41
C ASP A 289 19.75 7.92 22.48
N ARG A 290 20.13 7.77 21.20
CA ARG A 290 19.99 8.83 20.20
C ARG A 290 18.53 9.03 19.80
N TRP A 291 17.80 7.94 19.57
CA TRP A 291 16.36 8.01 19.32
C TRP A 291 15.60 8.59 20.52
N GLU A 292 15.88 8.12 21.74
CA GLU A 292 15.26 8.61 22.96
C GLU A 292 15.46 10.13 23.10
N ARG A 293 16.68 10.62 22.84
CA ARG A 293 16.97 12.06 22.82
C ARG A 293 16.14 12.79 21.78
N LEU A 294 16.15 12.34 20.53
CA LEU A 294 15.38 12.96 19.44
C LEU A 294 13.89 13.04 19.77
N ILE A 295 13.31 11.93 20.25
CA ILE A 295 11.89 11.84 20.57
C ILE A 295 11.53 12.77 21.73
N SER A 296 12.30 12.68 22.82
CA SER A 296 12.05 13.44 24.05
C SER A 296 12.24 14.94 23.89
N THR A 297 13.01 15.38 22.89
CA THR A 297 13.31 16.80 22.67
C THR A 297 12.48 17.43 21.56
N HIS A 298 12.20 16.69 20.47
CA HIS A 298 11.61 17.27 19.26
C HIS A 298 10.30 16.62 18.80
N LEU A 299 10.02 15.36 19.17
CA LEU A 299 8.84 14.61 18.72
C LEU A 299 7.86 14.36 19.87
N LEU A 300 7.53 15.42 20.61
CA LEU A 300 6.73 15.37 21.83
C LEU A 300 5.30 14.83 21.64
N ASN A 301 4.80 14.86 20.41
CA ASN A 301 3.47 14.37 20.05
C ASN A 301 3.48 12.91 19.56
N LEU A 302 4.64 12.27 19.49
CA LEU A 302 4.79 10.92 18.96
C LEU A 302 4.09 9.89 19.86
N ARG A 303 3.18 9.12 19.27
CA ARG A 303 2.41 8.07 19.95
C ARG A 303 2.76 6.68 19.43
N ILE A 304 3.11 6.60 18.14
CA ILE A 304 3.40 5.35 17.47
C ILE A 304 4.73 5.52 16.76
N PHE A 305 5.66 4.66 17.11
CA PHE A 305 6.97 4.60 16.51
C PHE A 305 7.22 3.17 16.00
N ASP A 306 7.31 3.05 14.68
CA ASP A 306 7.63 1.83 13.98
C ASP A 306 9.00 2.01 13.30
N LEU A 307 9.95 1.14 13.60
CA LEU A 307 11.29 1.13 13.01
C LEU A 307 11.55 -0.25 12.44
N LYS A 308 12.11 -0.30 11.24
CA LYS A 308 12.64 -1.51 10.61
C LYS A 308 14.01 -1.19 10.05
N TYR A 309 15.01 -1.85 10.56
CA TYR A 309 16.40 -1.70 10.18
C TYR A 309 16.90 -3.03 9.64
N SER A 310 17.62 -2.98 8.51
CA SER A 310 18.27 -4.14 7.93
C SER A 310 19.71 -3.80 7.55
N SER A 311 20.65 -4.64 7.99
CA SER A 311 22.06 -4.53 7.66
C SER A 311 22.53 -5.81 6.97
N ARG A 312 23.43 -5.67 5.98
CA ARG A 312 24.11 -6.79 5.33
C ARG A 312 25.58 -6.79 5.73
N GLY A 313 26.08 -7.96 6.13
CA GLY A 313 27.52 -8.19 6.27
C GLY A 313 28.12 -8.00 7.66
N LEU A 314 27.35 -7.79 8.73
CA LEU A 314 27.91 -7.85 10.09
C LEU A 314 28.52 -9.25 10.32
N ASP A 315 29.82 -9.32 10.60
CA ASP A 315 30.53 -10.60 10.78
C ASP A 315 30.04 -11.26 12.08
N PRO A 316 29.59 -12.53 12.03
CA PRO A 316 28.92 -13.18 13.13
C PRO A 316 29.72 -13.34 14.44
N TYR A 317 31.05 -13.13 14.44
CA TYR A 317 31.88 -13.58 15.57
C TYR A 317 32.41 -12.49 16.52
N ASP A 318 32.55 -11.23 16.11
CA ASP A 318 33.04 -10.14 16.99
C ASP A 318 32.02 -8.98 17.17
N GLU A 319 31.19 -8.68 16.17
CA GLU A 319 30.29 -7.52 16.20
C GLU A 319 28.91 -7.81 16.82
N HIS A 320 28.57 -9.08 17.05
CA HIS A 320 27.29 -9.48 17.64
C HIS A 320 27.08 -8.95 19.05
N LYS A 321 28.11 -8.98 19.89
CA LYS A 321 27.99 -8.48 21.27
C LYS A 321 27.75 -6.98 21.32
N GLU A 322 28.40 -6.22 20.45
CA GLU A 322 28.17 -4.78 20.37
C GLU A 322 26.77 -4.47 19.85
N PHE A 323 26.31 -5.21 18.84
CA PHE A 323 24.96 -5.10 18.29
C PHE A 323 23.88 -5.46 19.33
N GLU A 324 24.03 -6.57 20.05
CA GLU A 324 23.15 -6.97 21.15
C GLU A 324 23.13 -5.91 22.25
N THR A 325 24.30 -5.39 22.64
CA THR A 325 24.41 -4.33 23.65
C THR A 325 23.67 -3.06 23.23
N LEU A 326 23.69 -2.70 21.93
CA LEU A 326 22.95 -1.56 21.41
C LEU A 326 21.43 -1.81 21.41
N ILE A 327 21.00 -3.01 21.02
CA ILE A 327 19.59 -3.38 21.00
C ILE A 327 19.01 -3.50 22.41
N ASP A 328 19.76 -4.03 23.36
CA ASP A 328 19.30 -4.21 24.75
C ASP A 328 18.85 -2.88 25.37
N LYS A 329 19.42 -1.75 24.92
CA LYS A 329 19.00 -0.41 25.34
C LYS A 329 17.58 -0.04 24.89
N PHE A 330 17.01 -0.69 23.88
CA PHE A 330 15.59 -0.55 23.51
C PHE A 330 14.63 -1.21 24.52
N ASN A 331 15.16 -1.87 25.56
CA ASN A 331 14.39 -2.33 26.71
C ASN A 331 14.48 -1.38 27.92
N SER A 332 15.01 -0.16 27.73
CA SER A 332 15.03 0.84 28.79
C SER A 332 13.61 1.22 29.23
N LYS A 333 13.51 1.83 30.41
CA LYS A 333 12.24 2.30 30.97
C LYS A 333 11.47 3.20 29.99
N PHE A 334 12.18 4.05 29.24
CA PHE A 334 11.59 4.94 28.25
C PHE A 334 10.74 4.17 27.23
N TRP A 335 11.31 3.14 26.59
CA TRP A 335 10.64 2.36 25.55
C TRP A 335 9.45 1.55 26.08
N ILE A 336 9.62 0.93 27.26
CA ILE A 336 8.57 0.14 27.92
C ILE A 336 7.37 1.02 28.30
N GLU A 337 7.61 2.21 28.86
CA GLU A 337 6.53 3.14 29.24
C GLU A 337 5.75 3.65 28.02
N HIS A 338 6.42 3.82 26.87
CA HIS A 338 5.77 4.17 25.60
C HIS A 338 5.11 2.97 24.90
N GLN A 339 5.25 1.76 25.43
CA GLN A 339 4.78 0.51 24.82
C GLN A 339 5.31 0.28 23.41
N TRP A 340 6.55 0.73 23.16
CA TRP A 340 7.26 0.48 21.91
C TRP A 340 8.23 -0.67 22.12
N PHE A 341 7.90 -1.81 21.55
CA PHE A 341 8.68 -3.04 21.70
C PHE A 341 9.41 -3.33 20.40
N PHE A 342 10.57 -3.97 20.51
CA PHE A 342 11.39 -4.29 19.37
C PHE A 342 11.86 -5.73 19.46
N ASN A 343 12.12 -6.32 18.30
CA ASN A 343 12.73 -7.63 18.19
C ASN A 343 13.78 -7.58 17.09
N TRP A 344 14.66 -8.57 17.08
CA TRP A 344 15.62 -8.74 16.02
C TRP A 344 15.86 -10.22 15.74
N HIS A 345 16.40 -10.49 14.56
CA HIS A 345 16.84 -11.83 14.19
C HIS A 345 17.99 -11.72 13.19
N PHE A 346 18.82 -12.76 13.22
CA PHE A 346 19.91 -12.94 12.29
C PHE A 346 19.49 -13.94 11.21
N HIS A 347 19.64 -13.56 9.95
CA HIS A 347 19.35 -14.41 8.80
C HIS A 347 20.66 -14.70 8.07
N LYS A 348 21.11 -15.96 8.20
CA LYS A 348 22.20 -16.51 7.41
C LYS A 348 21.69 -16.90 6.02
N ARG A 349 22.27 -16.38 4.94
CA ARG A 349 22.00 -16.86 3.56
C ARG A 349 23.30 -17.36 2.94
N SER A 350 23.17 -18.22 1.93
CA SER A 350 24.31 -18.77 1.17
C SER A 350 25.22 -17.72 0.51
N TRP A 351 24.78 -16.45 0.40
CA TRP A 351 25.48 -15.37 -0.32
C TRP A 351 25.73 -14.13 0.56
N TYR A 352 25.13 -14.03 1.75
CA TYR A 352 25.34 -12.95 2.72
C TYR A 352 24.64 -13.25 4.06
N ASP A 353 25.15 -12.63 5.12
CA ASP A 353 24.48 -12.57 6.42
C ASP A 353 23.72 -11.25 6.55
N ALA A 354 22.53 -11.29 7.13
CA ALA A 354 21.71 -10.11 7.36
C ALA A 354 21.12 -10.08 8.76
N THR A 355 21.21 -8.92 9.39
CA THR A 355 20.55 -8.67 10.68
C THR A 355 19.38 -7.74 10.46
N ILE A 356 18.22 -8.13 10.99
CA ILE A 356 16.98 -7.37 10.87
C ILE A 356 16.45 -7.05 12.26
N PHE A 357 16.42 -5.76 12.60
CA PHE A 357 15.82 -5.21 13.80
C PHE A 357 14.50 -4.53 13.44
N TYR A 358 13.44 -4.76 14.20
CA TYR A 358 12.12 -4.25 13.86
C TYR A 358 11.22 -4.04 15.08
N SER A 359 10.31 -3.07 15.00
CA SER A 359 9.26 -2.87 16.00
C SER A 359 8.29 -4.05 16.01
N ARG A 360 8.05 -4.59 17.21
CA ARG A 360 7.00 -5.57 17.52
C ARG A 360 5.79 -4.79 18.02
N ASN A 361 4.66 -4.98 17.36
CA ASN A 361 3.42 -4.31 17.76
C ASN A 361 2.50 -5.31 18.47
N PRO A 362 2.43 -5.31 19.81
CA PRO A 362 1.57 -6.26 20.53
C PRO A 362 0.07 -6.04 20.27
N TYR A 363 -0.33 -4.91 19.66
CA TYR A 363 -1.74 -4.56 19.44
C TYR A 363 -2.12 -4.28 17.96
N ARG A 364 -1.19 -4.34 16.99
CA ARG A 364 -1.50 -4.16 15.54
C ARG A 364 -1.02 -5.29 14.64
N ARG A 365 -0.11 -6.17 15.06
CA ARG A 365 0.31 -7.30 14.23
C ARG A 365 -0.29 -8.59 14.77
N LYS A 366 -1.20 -9.18 14.00
CA LYS A 366 -1.17 -10.64 13.87
C LYS A 366 0.18 -10.92 13.22
N ASP A 367 1.05 -11.65 13.90
CA ASP A 367 2.35 -12.04 13.34
C ASP A 367 2.07 -12.84 12.06
N ASN A 368 2.30 -12.18 10.93
CA ASN A 368 2.17 -12.74 9.60
C ASN A 368 3.57 -13.16 9.19
N ILE A 369 3.87 -14.45 9.24
CA ILE A 369 5.12 -14.99 8.72
C ILE A 369 4.84 -15.42 7.27
N SER A 370 5.53 -14.80 6.32
CA SER A 370 5.59 -15.28 4.94
C SER A 370 6.57 -16.45 4.90
N TYR A 371 6.09 -17.65 4.55
CA TYR A 371 6.84 -18.91 4.70
C TYR A 371 7.99 -19.06 3.69
N ASP A 372 8.06 -18.17 2.69
CA ASP A 372 9.21 -18.06 1.77
C ASP A 372 10.53 -17.77 2.51
N GLN A 373 10.45 -17.35 3.78
CA GLN A 373 11.61 -17.06 4.65
C GLN A 373 12.03 -18.23 5.55
N LEU A 374 11.30 -19.35 5.56
CA LEU A 374 11.58 -20.49 6.46
C LEU A 374 12.18 -21.71 5.72
N GLY A 375 12.31 -21.64 4.39
CA GLY A 375 12.61 -22.79 3.53
C GLY A 375 14.02 -23.37 3.56
N GLU A 376 15.02 -22.76 4.21
CA GLU A 376 16.39 -23.33 4.20
C GLU A 376 17.07 -23.53 5.57
N ASN A 377 16.58 -22.91 6.66
CA ASN A 377 17.34 -22.88 7.93
C ASN A 377 16.68 -23.55 9.16
N ILE A 378 15.41 -23.97 9.11
CA ILE A 378 14.81 -24.66 10.29
C ILE A 378 15.41 -26.06 10.48
N TRP A 379 15.89 -26.69 9.41
CA TRP A 379 16.32 -28.08 9.45
C TRP A 379 17.70 -28.31 10.10
N SER A 380 18.47 -27.26 10.42
CA SER A 380 19.80 -27.39 11.04
C SER A 380 19.82 -27.20 12.56
N ASP A 381 18.93 -26.40 13.14
CA ASP A 381 19.13 -25.90 14.52
C ASP A 381 17.89 -25.97 15.42
N GLY A 382 17.18 -27.11 15.46
CA GLY A 382 16.36 -27.50 16.63
C GLY A 382 15.40 -26.44 17.21
N TRP A 383 14.73 -25.64 16.37
CA TRP A 383 13.69 -24.72 16.81
C TRP A 383 12.48 -25.50 17.32
N ASP A 384 12.11 -25.32 18.60
CA ASP A 384 10.87 -25.87 19.15
C ASP A 384 9.70 -24.93 18.79
N ILE A 385 8.99 -25.27 17.71
CA ILE A 385 7.87 -24.51 17.11
C ILE A 385 6.67 -24.36 18.09
N ASN A 386 6.75 -24.98 19.27
CA ASN A 386 5.70 -24.95 20.28
C ASN A 386 5.65 -23.63 21.10
N GLU A 387 6.66 -22.76 21.05
CA GLU A 387 6.71 -21.57 21.91
C GLU A 387 6.14 -20.28 21.29
N ASP A 388 6.03 -20.17 19.96
CA ASP A 388 5.47 -18.98 19.29
C ASP A 388 4.07 -19.23 18.69
N PRO A 389 3.06 -18.39 18.98
CA PRO A 389 1.72 -18.51 18.40
C PRO A 389 1.71 -17.98 16.97
N ILE A 390 2.07 -18.83 16.01
CA ILE A 390 1.91 -18.54 14.57
C ILE A 390 0.42 -18.59 14.25
N ASP A 391 -0.19 -17.44 13.93
CA ASP A 391 -1.65 -17.32 13.74
C ASP A 391 -2.05 -17.41 12.24
N HIS A 392 -1.14 -17.08 11.32
CA HIS A 392 -1.41 -17.04 9.87
C HIS A 392 -0.18 -17.40 9.01
N ILE A 393 -0.35 -18.36 8.09
CA ILE A 393 0.70 -18.86 7.19
C ILE A 393 0.43 -18.43 5.74
N PHE A 394 1.45 -17.97 5.02
CA PHE A 394 1.40 -17.67 3.58
C PHE A 394 2.24 -18.69 2.80
N ILE A 395 1.66 -19.33 1.78
CA ILE A 395 2.33 -20.32 0.93
C ILE A 395 2.52 -19.74 -0.47
N HIS A 396 3.76 -19.77 -0.98
CA HIS A 396 4.11 -19.41 -2.37
C HIS A 396 4.74 -20.63 -3.06
N GLY A 397 3.94 -21.44 -3.76
CA GLY A 397 4.43 -22.57 -4.58
C GLY A 397 4.10 -23.98 -4.04
N THR A 398 4.03 -24.95 -4.96
CA THR A 398 3.56 -26.33 -4.71
C THR A 398 4.58 -27.21 -3.98
N ASP A 399 5.88 -27.03 -4.26
CA ASP A 399 6.98 -27.80 -3.67
C ASP A 399 7.04 -27.64 -2.13
N MET A 400 6.42 -26.57 -1.62
CA MET A 400 6.33 -26.24 -0.20
C MET A 400 5.37 -27.14 0.57
N ILE A 401 4.31 -27.64 -0.09
CA ILE A 401 3.31 -28.53 0.53
C ILE A 401 3.92 -29.92 0.76
N GLU A 402 4.79 -30.38 -0.15
CA GLU A 402 5.43 -31.70 -0.08
C GLU A 402 6.49 -31.83 1.03
N GLN A 403 7.05 -30.71 1.50
CA GLN A 403 8.15 -30.69 2.47
C GLN A 403 7.72 -30.40 3.92
N SER A 404 6.50 -29.89 4.15
CA SER A 404 6.01 -29.56 5.49
C SER A 404 5.37 -30.76 6.20
N LYS A 405 6.17 -31.57 6.91
CA LYS A 405 5.66 -32.63 7.80
C LYS A 405 5.40 -32.17 9.24
N ASP A 406 5.78 -30.94 9.58
CA ASP A 406 5.67 -30.44 10.95
C ASP A 406 4.38 -29.64 11.17
N LYS A 407 3.77 -29.88 12.34
CA LYS A 407 2.45 -29.38 12.71
C LYS A 407 2.54 -27.93 13.19
N PHE A 408 1.65 -27.06 12.71
CA PHE A 408 1.44 -25.72 13.26
C PHE A 408 0.17 -25.72 14.13
N PRO A 409 0.22 -26.21 15.38
CA PRO A 409 -0.97 -26.44 16.19
C PRO A 409 -1.76 -25.16 16.50
N ASN A 410 -1.13 -23.99 16.37
CA ASN A 410 -1.69 -22.68 16.71
C ASN A 410 -2.08 -21.84 15.49
N ALA A 411 -1.80 -22.30 14.26
CA ALA A 411 -2.22 -21.57 13.06
C ALA A 411 -3.74 -21.57 12.95
N THR A 412 -4.32 -20.40 12.65
CA THR A 412 -5.77 -20.24 12.46
C THR A 412 -6.15 -19.78 11.05
N LYS A 413 -5.16 -19.36 10.24
CA LYS A 413 -5.36 -18.89 8.88
C LYS A 413 -4.26 -19.36 7.93
N LEU A 414 -4.63 -19.55 6.66
CA LEU A 414 -3.74 -19.90 5.56
C LEU A 414 -4.06 -19.01 4.34
N THR A 415 -3.05 -18.45 3.69
CA THR A 415 -3.19 -17.72 2.41
C THR A 415 -2.28 -18.31 1.35
N PHE A 416 -2.85 -18.61 0.19
CA PHE A 416 -2.12 -19.00 -1.00
C PHE A 416 -1.82 -17.76 -1.84
N CYS A 417 -0.54 -17.47 -2.06
CA CYS A 417 -0.11 -16.20 -2.65
C CYS A 417 0.11 -16.27 -4.17
N GLU A 418 0.18 -17.46 -4.75
CA GLU A 418 0.47 -17.70 -6.16
C GLU A 418 -0.50 -18.71 -6.79
N TYR A 419 -0.33 -18.99 -8.09
CA TYR A 419 -1.16 -19.99 -8.79
C TYR A 419 -0.63 -21.40 -8.51
N PHE A 420 -1.51 -22.29 -8.05
CA PHE A 420 -1.17 -23.67 -7.68
C PHE A 420 -1.78 -24.65 -8.70
N GLU A 421 -0.96 -25.41 -9.41
CA GLU A 421 -1.40 -26.59 -10.16
C GLU A 421 -1.17 -27.83 -9.32
N VAL A 422 -2.16 -28.22 -8.51
CA VAL A 422 -2.07 -29.41 -7.65
C VAL A 422 -3.31 -30.28 -7.88
N PRO A 423 -3.16 -31.61 -7.99
CA PRO A 423 -4.30 -32.53 -7.98
C PRO A 423 -5.14 -32.32 -6.72
N ARG A 424 -6.47 -32.23 -6.88
CA ARG A 424 -7.42 -31.89 -5.79
C ARG A 424 -7.26 -32.76 -4.55
N ASP A 425 -6.91 -34.03 -4.72
CA ASP A 425 -6.78 -35.00 -3.65
C ASP A 425 -5.50 -34.81 -2.82
N PHE A 426 -4.46 -34.20 -3.38
CA PHE A 426 -3.20 -33.91 -2.70
C PHE A 426 -3.35 -32.74 -1.71
N VAL A 427 -3.96 -31.64 -2.16
CA VAL A 427 -4.18 -30.44 -1.34
C VAL A 427 -4.97 -30.74 -0.07
N VAL A 428 -5.97 -31.63 -0.15
CA VAL A 428 -6.83 -31.97 1.00
C VAL A 428 -6.10 -32.83 2.03
N VAL A 429 -5.19 -33.70 1.62
CA VAL A 429 -4.43 -34.57 2.53
C VAL A 429 -3.36 -33.75 3.26
N ASP A 430 -2.57 -32.97 2.53
CA ASP A 430 -1.47 -32.21 3.12
C ASP A 430 -1.96 -31.04 3.98
N LEU A 431 -3.07 -30.38 3.62
CA LEU A 431 -3.68 -29.35 4.46
C LEU A 431 -4.26 -29.91 5.77
N ASN A 432 -4.70 -31.17 5.80
CA ASN A 432 -5.14 -31.82 7.04
C ASN A 432 -3.97 -32.11 8.00
N ASP A 433 -2.77 -32.29 7.47
CA ASP A 433 -1.56 -32.46 8.28
C ASP A 433 -1.03 -31.13 8.83
N ILE A 434 -1.20 -30.03 8.07
CA ILE A 434 -0.85 -28.66 8.48
C ILE A 434 -1.89 -28.10 9.48
N PHE A 435 -3.19 -28.31 9.20
CA PHE A 435 -4.30 -27.98 10.08
C PHE A 435 -5.06 -29.26 10.43
N PRO A 436 -4.81 -29.89 11.60
CA PRO A 436 -5.66 -30.98 12.04
C PRO A 436 -7.06 -30.41 12.29
N LEU A 437 -7.95 -30.56 11.31
CA LEU A 437 -9.37 -30.29 11.48
C LEU A 437 -9.81 -31.12 12.68
N LYS A 438 -10.15 -30.45 13.80
CA LYS A 438 -10.80 -31.13 14.92
C LYS A 438 -12.05 -31.78 14.36
N LYS A 439 -12.00 -33.10 14.16
CA LYS A 439 -13.18 -33.92 13.97
C LYS A 439 -13.96 -33.82 15.28
N ASN A 440 -14.92 -32.90 15.32
CA ASN A 440 -15.95 -32.91 16.34
C ASN A 440 -16.74 -34.21 16.13
N TYR A 441 -16.50 -35.17 17.01
CA TYR A 441 -17.37 -36.34 17.18
C TYR A 441 -18.58 -35.96 18.02
#